data_AF-A0A8H7MLF4-F1
#
_entry.id   AF-A0A8H7MLF4-F1
#
_cell.length_a   1.000
_cell.length_b   1.000
_cell.length_c   1.000
_cell.angle_alpha   90.00
_cell.angle_beta   90.00
_cell.angle_gamma   90.00
#
_symmetry.space_group_name_H-M   'P 1'
#
loop_
_entity.id
_entity.type
_entity.pdbx_description
1 polymer ?
#
loop_
_entity_poly.entity_id
_entity_poly.type
_entity_poly.pdbx_seq_one_letter_code
_entity_poly.pdbx_strand_id
1 'polypeptide(L)'
;MIYGGELFVVDSGKPEECYVTNGNERERILGTLAQIDRALTTSPTSDPSIPNIEFSLSLDDLPRRSKKKGVFFGYTRKEGREYDDVWMMPNYAYWSWNYTHAPSWNSIRREIELKEKEVPWNKKDPRVVWRGKIKMAKLRKELVRVSDGKPWSDIKPVVINNATDVHTKDVMNLRQFCGYKFTVQTEGTSYSGRLKYLQLCRSALVTHPLEWQEFHTHLMRLAGPDVNYIEASENFGNLEAAMDYYREHDNEAEDIARNSYETFARRYLTPAAVTCYWRRLFWTWSSVQGFEPQLYAPDKEGNQIMRATPWTAFAANWPHDPSIIP
;
A
#
# COMPACT_ATOMS: atom_id res chain seq x y z
N MET A 1 5.16 -19.68 5.74
CA MET A 1 6.43 -20.14 6.35
C MET A 1 7.55 -19.83 5.38
N ILE A 2 8.69 -19.40 5.89
CA ILE A 2 9.97 -19.36 5.16
C ILE A 2 10.84 -20.44 5.77
N TYR A 3 11.38 -21.32 4.94
CA TYR A 3 12.26 -22.41 5.39
C TYR A 3 13.36 -22.62 4.36
N GLY A 4 14.62 -22.62 4.79
CA GLY A 4 15.76 -22.82 3.88
C GLY A 4 15.86 -21.77 2.76
N GLY A 5 15.33 -20.56 2.97
CA GLY A 5 15.30 -19.50 1.96
C GLY A 5 14.15 -19.61 0.94
N GLU A 6 13.23 -20.57 1.09
CA GLU A 6 12.07 -20.75 0.23
C GLU A 6 10.75 -20.43 0.96
N LEU A 7 9.74 -19.98 0.21
CA LEU A 7 8.40 -19.64 0.71
C LEU A 7 7.44 -20.82 0.58
N PHE A 8 6.76 -21.15 1.68
CA PHE A 8 5.74 -22.19 1.76
C PHE A 8 4.43 -21.67 2.36
N VAL A 9 3.30 -22.14 1.84
CA VAL A 9 1.95 -21.89 2.35
C VAL A 9 1.53 -23.06 3.23
N VAL A 10 1.42 -22.82 4.54
CA VAL A 10 1.00 -23.85 5.52
C VAL A 10 -0.51 -24.04 5.50
N ASP A 11 -1.22 -22.91 5.52
CA ASP A 11 -2.67 -22.85 5.49
C ASP A 11 -3.07 -21.60 4.69
N SER A 12 -3.84 -21.79 3.63
CA SER A 12 -4.38 -20.70 2.81
C SER A 12 -5.66 -20.08 3.38
N GLY A 13 -6.21 -20.67 4.44
CA GLY A 13 -7.54 -20.38 4.92
C GLY A 13 -8.58 -20.68 3.84
N LYS A 14 -9.59 -19.82 3.77
CA LYS A 14 -10.67 -19.87 2.79
C LYS A 14 -10.78 -18.56 2.00
N PRO A 15 -9.90 -18.32 1.02
CA PRO A 15 -9.90 -17.07 0.26
C PRO A 15 -11.22 -16.78 -0.46
N GLU A 16 -11.97 -17.81 -0.84
CA GLU A 16 -13.32 -17.71 -1.42
C GLU A 16 -14.36 -17.16 -0.43
N GLU A 17 -14.14 -17.29 0.87
CA GLU A 17 -14.99 -16.73 1.93
C GLU A 17 -14.51 -15.34 2.40
N CYS A 18 -13.46 -14.77 1.78
CA CYS A 18 -12.95 -13.46 2.19
C CYS A 18 -13.91 -12.32 1.83
N TYR A 19 -13.96 -11.29 2.68
CA TYR A 19 -14.78 -10.08 2.47
C TYR A 19 -14.44 -9.36 1.16
N VAL A 20 -13.17 -9.41 0.76
CA VAL A 20 -12.70 -8.87 -0.50
C VAL A 20 -13.12 -9.85 -1.59
N THR A 21 -14.26 -9.60 -2.23
CA THR A 21 -14.84 -10.50 -3.24
C THR A 21 -14.45 -10.12 -4.68
N ASN A 22 -14.81 -11.00 -5.62
CA ASN A 22 -14.74 -10.81 -7.09
C ASN A 22 -13.33 -10.79 -7.68
N GLY A 23 -12.43 -11.68 -7.26
CA GLY A 23 -11.09 -11.84 -7.84
C GLY A 23 -10.03 -10.91 -7.26
N ASN A 24 -10.42 -9.97 -6.38
CA ASN A 24 -9.51 -9.06 -5.70
C ASN A 24 -8.69 -9.79 -4.62
N GLU A 25 -9.23 -10.86 -4.04
CA GLU A 25 -8.55 -11.76 -3.11
C GLU A 25 -7.32 -12.41 -3.75
N ARG A 26 -7.44 -12.85 -5.01
CA ARG A 26 -6.32 -13.46 -5.75
C ARG A 26 -5.19 -12.48 -5.98
N GLU A 27 -5.51 -11.26 -6.42
CA GLU A 27 -4.51 -10.21 -6.63
C GLU A 27 -3.76 -9.90 -5.33
N ARG A 28 -4.47 -9.88 -4.19
CA ARG A 28 -3.90 -9.65 -2.87
C ARG A 28 -2.97 -10.76 -2.41
N ILE A 29 -3.41 -12.01 -2.52
CA ILE A 29 -2.63 -13.19 -2.13
C ILE A 29 -1.38 -13.29 -3.00
N LEU A 30 -1.56 -13.34 -4.32
CA LEU A 30 -0.44 -13.53 -5.23
C LEU A 30 0.52 -12.35 -5.20
N GLY A 31 0.01 -11.12 -5.16
CA GLY A 31 0.83 -9.92 -5.09
C GLY A 31 1.63 -9.81 -3.78
N THR A 32 1.13 -10.32 -2.66
CA THR A 32 1.88 -10.34 -1.39
C THR A 32 2.92 -11.43 -1.38
N LEU A 33 2.55 -12.66 -1.74
CA LEU A 33 3.47 -13.80 -1.76
C LEU A 33 4.58 -13.60 -2.80
N ALA A 34 4.29 -13.02 -3.97
CA ALA A 34 5.31 -12.68 -4.96
C ALA A 34 6.31 -11.61 -4.48
N GLN A 35 5.91 -10.70 -3.58
CA GLN A 35 6.86 -9.77 -2.96
C GLN A 35 7.79 -10.47 -1.97
N ILE A 36 7.25 -11.39 -1.18
CA ILE A 36 8.02 -12.20 -0.24
C ILE A 36 9.02 -13.06 -1.03
N ASP A 37 8.56 -13.77 -2.05
CA ASP A 37 9.39 -14.58 -2.94
C ASP A 37 10.51 -13.75 -3.60
N ARG A 38 10.19 -12.55 -4.12
CA ARG A 38 11.22 -11.62 -4.62
C ARG A 38 12.22 -11.27 -3.53
N ALA A 39 11.78 -11.00 -2.30
CA ALA A 39 12.68 -10.65 -1.19
C ALA A 39 13.64 -11.78 -0.82
N LEU A 40 13.19 -13.03 -0.92
CA LEU A 40 13.96 -14.25 -0.68
C LEU A 40 14.93 -14.56 -1.82
N THR A 41 14.42 -14.68 -3.05
CA THR A 41 15.20 -15.11 -4.24
C THR A 41 16.28 -14.11 -4.65
N THR A 42 16.11 -12.84 -4.32
CA THR A 42 17.12 -11.80 -4.56
C THR A 42 18.01 -11.54 -3.33
N SER A 43 17.84 -12.29 -2.24
CA SER A 43 18.72 -12.22 -1.08
C SER A 43 20.05 -12.90 -1.43
N PRO A 44 21.20 -12.36 -1.01
CA PRO A 44 22.46 -13.09 -1.07
C PRO A 44 22.30 -14.41 -0.30
N THR A 45 22.91 -15.47 -0.82
CA THR A 45 23.06 -16.75 -0.11
C THR A 45 24.16 -16.69 0.96
N SER A 46 24.93 -15.59 1.00
CA SER A 46 26.00 -15.35 1.98
C SER A 46 25.48 -14.71 3.27
N ASP A 47 26.16 -15.07 4.37
CA ASP A 47 25.87 -14.78 5.77
C ASP A 47 25.49 -13.31 6.10
N PRO A 48 24.35 -13.06 6.80
CA PRO A 48 23.40 -14.06 7.28
C PRO A 48 22.27 -14.33 6.27
N SER A 49 21.94 -15.61 6.08
CA SER A 49 20.82 -16.07 5.25
C SER A 49 19.48 -15.72 5.91
N ILE A 50 18.42 -15.48 5.12
CA ILE A 50 17.10 -15.21 5.68
C ILE A 50 16.69 -16.38 6.61
N PRO A 51 16.31 -16.11 7.87
CA PRO A 51 16.06 -17.16 8.85
C PRO A 51 14.77 -17.92 8.54
N ASN A 52 14.69 -19.15 9.04
CA ASN A 52 13.44 -19.89 9.07
C ASN A 52 12.43 -19.14 9.94
N ILE A 53 11.26 -18.82 9.39
CA ILE A 53 10.19 -18.15 10.13
C ILE A 53 8.81 -18.67 9.76
N GLU A 54 7.90 -18.66 10.73
CA GLU A 54 6.49 -18.93 10.51
C GLU A 54 5.64 -17.80 11.08
N PHE A 55 4.72 -17.31 10.27
CA PHE A 55 3.89 -16.14 10.55
C PHE A 55 2.54 -16.27 9.84
N SER A 56 1.53 -15.62 10.38
CA SER A 56 0.24 -15.41 9.72
C SER A 56 0.20 -14.01 9.11
N LEU A 57 -0.55 -13.85 8.02
CA LEU A 57 -0.78 -12.56 7.38
C LEU A 57 -2.28 -12.32 7.17
N SER A 58 -2.69 -11.07 7.28
CA SER A 58 -4.05 -10.60 7.01
C SER A 58 -4.04 -9.70 5.77
N LEU A 59 -4.83 -10.09 4.78
CA LEU A 59 -4.95 -9.39 3.50
C LEU A 59 -6.21 -8.52 3.41
N ASP A 60 -6.96 -8.40 4.51
CA ASP A 60 -8.16 -7.56 4.60
C ASP A 60 -7.78 -6.08 4.61
N ASP A 61 -8.72 -5.23 4.19
CA ASP A 61 -8.58 -3.78 4.38
C ASP A 61 -8.56 -3.44 5.87
N LEU A 62 -9.35 -4.14 6.68
CA LEU A 62 -9.44 -3.96 8.13
C LEU A 62 -8.74 -5.12 8.84
N PRO A 63 -7.56 -4.91 9.45
CA PRO A 63 -6.82 -6.00 10.12
C PRO A 63 -7.63 -6.61 11.27
N ARG A 64 -8.59 -5.88 11.86
CA ARG A 64 -9.46 -6.31 12.96
C ARG A 64 -10.88 -6.69 12.55
N ARG A 65 -11.13 -6.94 11.25
CA ARG A 65 -12.41 -7.55 10.85
C ARG A 65 -12.60 -8.92 11.51
N SER A 66 -11.53 -9.70 11.57
CA SER A 66 -11.47 -10.90 12.42
C SER A 66 -11.30 -10.50 13.88
N LYS A 67 -12.11 -11.10 14.76
CA LYS A 67 -12.02 -10.95 16.22
C LYS A 67 -11.13 -12.02 16.88
N LYS A 68 -10.52 -12.91 16.08
CA LYS A 68 -9.59 -13.91 16.60
C LYS A 68 -8.33 -13.22 17.13
N LYS A 69 -7.77 -13.77 18.22
CA LYS A 69 -6.52 -13.29 18.80
C LYS A 69 -5.33 -13.93 18.09
N GLY A 70 -4.27 -13.16 17.87
CA GLY A 70 -3.03 -13.64 17.27
C GLY A 70 -2.16 -12.48 16.80
N VAL A 71 -0.85 -12.71 16.71
CA VAL A 71 0.11 -11.76 16.14
C VAL A 71 0.26 -12.07 14.65
N PHE A 72 0.09 -11.08 13.78
CA PHE A 72 0.10 -11.29 12.34
C PHE A 72 0.60 -10.06 11.57
N PHE A 73 0.95 -10.27 10.31
CA PHE A 73 1.32 -9.20 9.40
C PHE A 73 0.07 -8.60 8.75
N GLY A 74 -0.07 -7.29 8.73
CA GLY A 74 -1.21 -6.58 8.13
C GLY A 74 -0.76 -5.42 7.25
N TYR A 75 -1.59 -5.03 6.27
CA TYR A 75 -1.27 -3.90 5.40
C TYR A 75 -1.28 -2.54 6.11
N THR A 76 -2.04 -2.44 7.19
CA THR A 76 -2.23 -1.22 7.95
C THR A 76 -2.53 -1.52 9.40
N ARG A 77 -2.41 -0.50 10.26
CA ARG A 77 -2.93 -0.47 11.62
C ARG A 77 -3.16 0.98 12.06
N LYS A 78 -3.92 1.18 13.12
CA LYS A 78 -3.89 2.47 13.83
C LYS A 78 -2.83 2.46 14.91
N GLU A 79 -2.48 3.65 15.39
CA GLU A 79 -1.70 3.79 16.61
C GLU A 79 -2.58 3.44 17.82
N GLY A 80 -2.03 2.67 18.75
CA GLY A 80 -2.72 2.27 19.98
C GLY A 80 -2.60 0.79 20.31
N ARG A 81 -2.74 0.47 21.60
CA ARG A 81 -2.51 -0.88 22.15
C ARG A 81 -3.36 -1.97 21.52
N GLU A 82 -4.51 -1.62 20.96
CA GLU A 82 -5.41 -2.56 20.28
C GLU A 82 -4.83 -3.11 18.97
N TYR A 83 -3.73 -2.55 18.46
CA TYR A 83 -3.05 -2.97 17.25
C TYR A 83 -1.59 -3.41 17.48
N ASP A 84 -1.15 -3.59 18.73
CA ASP A 84 0.24 -3.95 19.07
C ASP A 84 0.67 -5.33 18.53
N ASP A 85 -0.30 -6.20 18.24
CA ASP A 85 -0.11 -7.51 17.62
C ASP A 85 -0.15 -7.49 16.08
N VAL A 86 -0.33 -6.32 15.46
CA VAL A 86 -0.31 -6.15 14.00
C VAL A 86 1.03 -5.55 13.58
N TRP A 87 1.82 -6.34 12.86
CA TRP A 87 3.06 -5.89 12.23
C TRP A 87 2.77 -5.41 10.82
N MET A 88 3.15 -4.18 10.49
CA MET A 88 2.87 -3.64 9.16
C MET A 88 3.75 -4.30 8.09
N MET A 89 3.13 -4.70 6.99
CA MET A 89 3.81 -5.19 5.78
C MET A 89 3.45 -4.33 4.56
N PRO A 90 4.31 -4.28 3.53
CA PRO A 90 3.95 -3.70 2.24
C PRO A 90 2.69 -4.37 1.66
N ASN A 91 1.74 -3.57 1.18
CA ASN A 91 0.54 -4.13 0.56
C ASN A 91 0.82 -4.78 -0.80
N TYR A 92 -0.08 -5.66 -1.23
CA TYR A 92 -0.02 -6.36 -2.51
C TYR A 92 0.25 -5.47 -3.73
N ALA A 93 -0.18 -4.20 -3.69
CA ALA A 93 -0.05 -3.26 -4.80
C ALA A 93 1.38 -2.72 -5.01
N TYR A 94 2.34 -3.09 -4.15
CA TYR A 94 3.79 -2.98 -4.42
C TYR A 94 4.33 -4.11 -5.32
N TRP A 95 3.48 -5.07 -5.70
CA TRP A 95 3.71 -5.99 -6.82
C TRP A 95 2.98 -5.50 -8.06
N SER A 96 1.64 -5.55 -8.04
CA SER A 96 0.74 -5.16 -9.12
C SER A 96 -0.62 -4.73 -8.58
N TRP A 97 -1.29 -3.83 -9.29
CA TRP A 97 -2.67 -3.45 -9.03
C TRP A 97 -3.40 -3.18 -10.36
N ASN A 98 -3.79 -4.25 -11.03
CA ASN A 98 -4.33 -4.27 -12.38
C ASN A 98 -5.61 -3.46 -12.50
N TYR A 99 -6.47 -3.52 -11.47
CA TYR A 99 -7.70 -2.72 -11.42
C TYR A 99 -7.46 -1.21 -11.55
N THR A 100 -6.29 -0.73 -11.14
CA THR A 100 -5.90 0.69 -11.24
C THR A 100 -4.97 0.97 -12.43
N HIS A 101 -4.87 0.01 -13.36
CA HIS A 101 -3.94 0.02 -14.49
C HIS A 101 -2.47 0.16 -14.05
N ALA A 102 -2.09 -0.35 -12.88
CA ALA A 102 -0.70 -0.42 -12.43
C ALA A 102 -0.19 -1.87 -12.57
N PRO A 103 0.21 -2.31 -13.77
CA PRO A 103 0.50 -3.73 -14.04
C PRO A 103 1.70 -4.26 -13.25
N SER A 104 2.67 -3.40 -12.93
CA SER A 104 3.72 -3.71 -11.97
C SER A 104 4.19 -2.45 -11.24
N TRP A 105 4.75 -2.60 -10.05
CA TRP A 105 5.37 -1.50 -9.30
C TRP A 105 6.53 -0.84 -10.07
N ASN A 106 7.29 -1.62 -10.85
CA ASN A 106 8.38 -1.08 -11.65
C ASN A 106 7.88 -0.26 -12.84
N SER A 107 6.85 -0.76 -13.53
CA SER A 107 6.31 -0.08 -14.72
C SER A 107 5.61 1.23 -14.35
N ILE A 108 4.75 1.22 -13.32
CA ILE A 108 4.04 2.44 -12.88
C ILE A 108 5.02 3.52 -12.45
N ARG A 109 6.11 3.16 -11.75
CA ARG A 109 7.16 4.10 -11.37
C ARG A 109 7.88 4.69 -12.58
N ARG A 110 8.21 3.87 -13.57
CA ARG A 110 8.83 4.35 -14.83
C ARG A 110 7.92 5.30 -15.58
N GLU A 111 6.64 4.96 -15.69
CA GLU A 111 5.65 5.80 -16.36
C GLU A 111 5.43 7.14 -15.64
N ILE A 112 5.38 7.13 -14.31
CA ILE A 112 5.33 8.35 -13.50
C ILE A 112 6.60 9.18 -13.69
N GLU A 113 7.78 8.57 -13.67
CA GLU A 113 9.05 9.28 -13.92
C GLU A 113 9.08 9.94 -15.29
N LEU A 114 8.59 9.25 -16.34
CA LEU A 114 8.43 9.84 -17.67
C LEU A 114 7.46 11.01 -17.64
N LYS A 115 6.33 10.88 -16.94
CA LYS A 115 5.34 11.95 -16.83
C LYS A 115 5.87 13.18 -16.12
N GLU A 116 6.65 12.99 -15.06
CA GLU A 116 7.32 14.08 -14.32
C GLU A 116 8.35 14.82 -15.17
N LYS A 117 8.99 14.15 -16.13
CA LYS A 117 9.87 14.80 -17.11
C LYS A 117 9.09 15.64 -18.12
N GLU A 118 7.90 15.18 -18.53
CA GLU A 118 7.03 15.91 -19.46
C GLU A 118 6.39 17.15 -18.83
N VAL A 119 5.98 17.05 -17.57
CA VAL A 119 5.23 18.09 -16.84
C VAL A 119 6.02 18.54 -15.60
N PRO A 120 7.06 19.38 -15.79
CA PRO A 120 7.76 20.00 -14.66
C PRO A 120 6.84 20.88 -13.82
N TRP A 121 7.27 21.19 -12.59
CA TRP A 121 6.47 21.91 -11.58
C TRP A 121 5.75 23.15 -12.13
N ASN A 122 6.47 24.01 -12.85
CA ASN A 122 5.93 25.24 -13.43
C ASN A 122 4.84 25.04 -14.50
N LYS A 123 4.68 23.83 -15.03
CA LYS A 123 3.64 23.46 -16.00
C LYS A 123 2.49 22.65 -15.39
N LYS A 124 2.58 22.27 -14.11
CA LYS A 124 1.52 21.54 -13.41
C LYS A 124 0.33 22.46 -13.16
N ASP A 125 -0.87 21.89 -13.20
CA ASP A 125 -2.11 22.60 -12.85
C ASP A 125 -2.04 23.06 -11.38
N PRO A 126 -2.27 24.36 -11.09
CA PRO A 126 -2.13 24.91 -9.75
C PRO A 126 -3.26 24.50 -8.80
N ARG A 127 -4.33 23.89 -9.29
CA ARG A 127 -5.44 23.41 -8.46
C ARG A 127 -5.06 22.17 -7.68
N VAL A 128 -5.81 21.91 -6.61
CA VAL A 128 -5.73 20.65 -5.87
C VAL A 128 -6.67 19.61 -6.45
N VAL A 129 -6.14 18.40 -6.67
CA VAL A 129 -6.89 17.31 -7.31
C VAL A 129 -7.22 16.17 -6.34
N TRP A 130 -8.42 15.63 -6.50
CA TRP A 130 -8.83 14.38 -5.86
C TRP A 130 -9.90 13.66 -6.69
N ARG A 131 -9.82 12.33 -6.74
CA ARG A 131 -10.87 11.44 -7.29
C ARG A 131 -11.07 10.25 -6.36
N GLY A 132 -12.28 10.06 -5.84
CA GLY A 132 -12.57 8.90 -5.00
C GLY A 132 -14.05 8.62 -4.73
N LYS A 133 -14.33 7.41 -4.25
CA LYS A 133 -15.67 6.99 -3.82
C LYS A 133 -15.99 7.63 -2.46
N ILE A 134 -17.01 8.48 -2.41
CA ILE A 134 -17.44 9.20 -1.19
C ILE A 134 -18.05 8.29 -0.12
N LYS A 135 -18.62 7.14 -0.50
CA LYS A 135 -19.29 6.22 0.44
C LYS A 135 -18.31 5.49 1.36
N MET A 136 -17.00 5.60 1.13
CA MET A 136 -15.98 4.86 1.86
C MET A 136 -15.61 5.49 3.21
N ALA A 137 -15.77 6.80 3.38
CA ALA A 137 -15.44 7.49 4.62
C ALA A 137 -16.21 8.81 4.72
N LYS A 138 -16.60 9.21 5.95
CA LYS A 138 -17.29 10.48 6.20
C LYS A 138 -16.45 11.69 5.76
N LEU A 139 -15.14 11.66 6.05
CA LEU A 139 -14.20 12.74 5.67
C LEU A 139 -14.19 13.03 4.16
N ARG A 140 -14.43 12.03 3.30
CA ARG A 140 -14.50 12.23 1.84
C ARG A 140 -15.71 13.05 1.42
N LYS A 141 -16.82 12.96 2.15
CA LYS A 141 -18.00 13.79 1.91
C LYS A 141 -17.72 15.24 2.29
N GLU A 142 -17.03 15.44 3.42
CA GLU A 142 -16.62 16.79 3.84
C GLU A 142 -15.63 17.41 2.86
N LEU A 143 -14.62 16.66 2.41
CA LEU A 143 -13.67 17.12 1.39
C LEU A 143 -14.40 17.66 0.15
N VAL A 144 -15.35 16.89 -0.40
CA VAL A 144 -16.14 17.33 -1.55
C VAL A 144 -16.92 18.60 -1.21
N ARG A 145 -17.63 18.63 -0.06
CA ARG A 145 -18.45 19.77 0.36
C ARG A 145 -17.64 21.07 0.51
N VAL A 146 -16.47 21.05 1.14
CA VAL A 146 -15.65 22.26 1.36
C VAL A 146 -14.97 22.75 0.09
N SER A 147 -14.82 21.87 -0.91
CA SER A 147 -14.15 22.14 -2.18
C SER A 147 -15.07 22.51 -3.34
N ASP A 148 -16.39 22.40 -3.14
CA ASP A 148 -17.38 22.55 -4.20
C ASP A 148 -17.45 24.00 -4.71
N GLY A 149 -17.44 24.15 -6.04
CA GLY A 149 -17.45 25.46 -6.71
C GLY A 149 -16.20 26.34 -6.49
N LYS A 150 -15.16 25.84 -5.83
CA LYS A 150 -13.97 26.63 -5.51
C LYS A 150 -12.98 26.69 -6.68
N PRO A 151 -12.41 27.86 -7.02
CA PRO A 151 -11.51 27.99 -8.17
C PRO A 151 -10.17 27.25 -7.98
N TRP A 152 -9.76 27.03 -6.74
CA TRP A 152 -8.56 26.26 -6.39
C TRP A 152 -8.77 24.74 -6.47
N SER A 153 -10.00 24.26 -6.71
CA SER A 153 -10.38 22.86 -6.61
C SER A 153 -10.56 22.20 -7.98
N ASP A 154 -9.94 21.04 -8.15
CA ASP A 154 -10.41 19.99 -9.07
C ASP A 154 -10.66 18.70 -8.26
N ILE A 155 -11.54 18.78 -7.27
CA ILE A 155 -11.96 17.65 -6.45
C ILE A 155 -13.30 17.14 -6.98
N LYS A 156 -13.36 15.85 -7.34
CA LYS A 156 -14.60 15.24 -7.84
C LYS A 156 -14.84 13.86 -7.24
N PRO A 157 -16.07 13.56 -6.79
CA PRO A 157 -16.46 12.19 -6.49
C PRO A 157 -16.43 11.35 -7.77
N VAL A 158 -16.07 10.09 -7.65
CA VAL A 158 -16.12 9.15 -8.79
C VAL A 158 -16.93 7.91 -8.47
N VAL A 159 -17.59 7.39 -9.49
CA VAL A 159 -18.18 6.07 -9.50
C VAL A 159 -17.31 5.20 -10.41
N ILE A 160 -17.01 3.99 -9.96
CA ILE A 160 -16.16 3.06 -10.69
C ILE A 160 -17.00 1.81 -10.98
N ASN A 161 -16.81 1.21 -12.16
CA ASN A 161 -17.54 0.05 -12.67
C ASN A 161 -19.03 0.32 -12.97
N ASN A 162 -19.38 1.55 -13.33
CA ASN A 162 -20.72 1.88 -13.83
C ASN A 162 -20.63 2.80 -15.04
N ALA A 163 -20.58 2.23 -16.25
CA ALA A 163 -20.37 3.00 -17.48
C ALA A 163 -21.47 4.04 -17.77
N THR A 164 -22.66 3.89 -17.18
CA THR A 164 -23.78 4.82 -17.36
C THR A 164 -23.82 5.94 -16.31
N ASP A 165 -22.94 5.91 -15.31
CA ASP A 165 -22.86 6.94 -14.28
C ASP A 165 -22.09 8.18 -14.78
N VAL A 166 -22.66 9.37 -14.56
CA VAL A 166 -22.07 10.64 -15.00
C VAL A 166 -20.68 10.89 -14.41
N HIS A 167 -20.37 10.31 -13.24
CA HIS A 167 -19.09 10.46 -12.55
C HIS A 167 -18.02 9.46 -12.99
N THR A 168 -18.35 8.52 -13.88
CA THR A 168 -17.35 7.57 -14.43
C THR A 168 -16.34 8.26 -15.32
N LYS A 169 -16.73 9.32 -16.04
CA LYS A 169 -15.83 10.13 -16.87
C LYS A 169 -14.76 10.88 -16.07
N ASP A 170 -15.01 11.09 -14.78
CA ASP A 170 -14.09 11.81 -13.90
C ASP A 170 -13.03 10.88 -13.28
N VAL A 171 -13.10 9.56 -13.51
CA VAL A 171 -12.08 8.61 -13.06
C VAL A 171 -10.73 8.98 -13.66
N MET A 172 -9.75 9.20 -12.79
CA MET A 172 -8.38 9.49 -13.19
C MET A 172 -7.47 8.29 -12.96
N ASN A 173 -6.62 8.02 -13.95
CA ASN A 173 -5.49 7.14 -13.82
C ASN A 173 -4.43 7.77 -12.91
N LEU A 174 -3.70 6.95 -12.16
CA LEU A 174 -2.64 7.33 -11.23
C LEU A 174 -1.63 8.33 -11.83
N ARG A 175 -1.26 8.19 -13.11
CA ARG A 175 -0.29 9.08 -13.78
C ARG A 175 -0.84 10.50 -13.98
N GLN A 176 -2.15 10.65 -14.12
CA GLN A 176 -2.77 11.95 -14.39
C GLN A 176 -2.70 12.88 -13.17
N PHE A 177 -2.63 12.33 -11.95
CA PHE A 177 -2.43 13.12 -10.73
C PHE A 177 -1.10 13.86 -10.74
N CYS A 178 -0.06 13.30 -11.37
CA CYS A 178 1.24 13.95 -11.51
C CYS A 178 1.21 15.21 -12.38
N GLY A 179 0.09 15.51 -13.05
CA GLY A 179 -0.12 16.77 -13.76
C GLY A 179 -0.50 17.96 -12.85
N TYR A 180 -0.72 17.74 -11.56
CA TYR A 180 -1.18 18.76 -10.61
C TYR A 180 -0.11 19.12 -9.59
N LYS A 181 -0.06 20.39 -9.17
CA LYS A 181 0.84 20.84 -8.10
C LYS A 181 0.44 20.24 -6.76
N PHE A 182 -0.85 20.14 -6.48
CA PHE A 182 -1.38 19.66 -5.21
C PHE A 182 -2.24 18.42 -5.39
N THR A 183 -2.01 17.39 -4.59
CA THR A 183 -2.81 16.16 -4.60
C THR A 183 -3.33 15.86 -3.21
N VAL A 184 -4.59 15.43 -3.09
CA VAL A 184 -5.15 15.06 -1.78
C VAL A 184 -5.11 13.55 -1.57
N GLN A 185 -4.59 13.14 -0.42
CA GLN A 185 -4.79 11.80 0.12
C GLN A 185 -5.90 11.80 1.17
N THR A 186 -6.78 10.80 1.06
CA THR A 186 -7.87 10.52 2.00
C THR A 186 -7.89 9.03 2.34
N GLU A 187 -8.12 8.71 3.60
CA GLU A 187 -8.47 7.35 4.01
C GLU A 187 -9.84 6.93 3.47
N GLY A 188 -10.10 5.62 3.48
CA GLY A 188 -11.37 5.01 3.06
C GLY A 188 -11.94 4.17 4.19
N THR A 189 -12.23 2.91 3.89
CA THR A 189 -12.55 1.91 4.94
C THR A 189 -11.41 1.79 5.96
N SER A 190 -10.18 1.85 5.48
CA SER A 190 -8.95 1.95 6.28
C SER A 190 -7.94 2.84 5.54
N TYR A 191 -6.66 2.46 5.48
CA TYR A 191 -5.69 3.09 4.59
C TYR A 191 -6.20 3.14 3.14
N SER A 192 -5.69 4.08 2.36
CA SER A 192 -5.93 4.11 0.92
C SER A 192 -4.63 3.90 0.17
N GLY A 193 -4.55 2.79 -0.56
CA GLY A 193 -3.40 2.43 -1.39
C GLY A 193 -2.99 3.45 -2.46
N ARG A 194 -3.72 4.57 -2.60
CA ARG A 194 -3.37 5.73 -3.43
C ARG A 194 -2.14 6.49 -2.90
N LEU A 195 -1.93 6.56 -1.57
CA LEU A 195 -0.89 7.39 -0.93
C LEU A 195 0.46 7.24 -1.63
N LYS A 196 0.95 5.99 -1.70
CA LYS A 196 2.23 5.66 -2.31
C LYS A 196 2.38 6.15 -3.75
N TYR A 197 1.31 6.19 -4.55
CA TYR A 197 1.37 6.63 -5.93
C TYR A 197 1.40 8.16 -6.05
N LEU A 198 0.72 8.89 -5.15
CA LEU A 198 0.82 10.35 -5.09
C LEU A 198 2.23 10.77 -4.68
N GLN A 199 2.83 10.03 -3.75
CA GLN A 199 4.23 10.20 -3.32
C GLN A 199 5.27 9.84 -4.39
N LEU A 200 4.85 9.24 -5.52
CA LEU A 200 5.72 9.08 -6.70
C LEU A 200 5.70 10.31 -7.60
N CYS A 201 4.68 11.17 -7.51
CA CYS A 201 4.64 12.42 -8.24
C CYS A 201 5.45 13.49 -7.50
N ARG A 202 6.07 14.41 -8.23
CA ARG A 202 6.64 15.64 -7.65
C ARG A 202 5.52 16.67 -7.50
N SER A 203 4.60 16.35 -6.59
CA SER A 203 3.42 17.14 -6.24
C SER A 203 3.37 17.31 -4.72
N ALA A 204 2.91 18.47 -4.25
CA ALA A 204 2.70 18.72 -2.84
C ALA A 204 1.50 17.89 -2.35
N LEU A 205 1.79 16.89 -1.53
CA LEU A 205 0.78 16.00 -0.97
C LEU A 205 0.05 16.73 0.16
N VAL A 206 -1.28 16.82 0.06
CA VAL A 206 -2.16 17.32 1.12
C VAL A 206 -2.89 16.13 1.75
N THR A 207 -2.92 16.02 3.07
CA THR A 207 -3.71 14.97 3.73
C THR A 207 -4.22 15.43 5.09
N HIS A 208 -5.34 14.83 5.52
CA HIS A 208 -5.80 14.90 6.92
C HIS A 208 -4.84 14.11 7.83
N PRO A 209 -4.86 14.30 9.17
CA PRO A 209 -4.04 13.50 10.07
C PRO A 209 -4.39 12.02 9.90
N LEU A 210 -3.42 11.20 9.50
CA LEU A 210 -3.65 9.80 9.18
C LEU A 210 -3.95 9.01 10.45
N GLU A 211 -5.08 8.29 10.47
CA GLU A 211 -5.38 7.32 11.52
C GLU A 211 -4.79 5.94 11.19
N TRP A 212 -4.78 5.58 9.91
CA TRP A 212 -4.34 4.28 9.39
C TRP A 212 -2.95 4.39 8.80
N GLN A 213 -1.98 3.85 9.54
CA GLN A 213 -0.58 3.83 9.16
C GLN A 213 -0.31 2.74 8.12
N GLU A 214 0.54 3.04 7.14
CA GLU A 214 1.21 2.06 6.29
C GLU A 214 2.69 1.99 6.69
N PHE A 215 3.42 0.95 6.27
CA PHE A 215 4.81 0.73 6.71
C PHE A 215 5.78 1.91 6.50
N HIS A 216 5.48 2.83 5.57
CA HIS A 216 6.31 3.99 5.24
C HIS A 216 5.80 5.34 5.82
N THR A 217 4.61 5.37 6.44
CA THR A 217 3.97 6.61 6.92
C THR A 217 4.77 7.32 8.01
N HIS A 218 5.54 6.59 8.82
CA HIS A 218 6.47 7.16 9.82
C HIS A 218 7.57 8.06 9.24
N LEU A 219 7.78 8.04 7.91
CA LEU A 219 8.71 8.91 7.19
C LEU A 219 8.08 10.23 6.74
N MET A 220 6.76 10.40 6.94
CA MET A 220 6.09 11.67 6.70
C MET A 220 6.54 12.70 7.74
N ARG A 221 6.77 13.93 7.30
CA ARG A 221 7.30 15.03 8.10
C ARG A 221 6.48 16.28 7.85
N LEU A 222 5.89 16.81 8.92
CA LEU A 222 5.01 17.98 8.89
C LEU A 222 5.77 19.31 9.07
N ALA A 223 6.99 19.25 9.59
CA ALA A 223 7.77 20.44 9.93
C ALA A 223 9.27 20.17 9.79
N GLY A 224 10.03 21.27 9.74
CA GLY A 224 11.49 21.25 9.58
C GLY A 224 11.93 21.20 8.11
N PRO A 225 13.25 21.11 7.87
CA PRO A 225 13.81 21.17 6.51
C PRO A 225 13.38 20.01 5.61
N ASP A 226 13.00 18.88 6.20
CA ASP A 226 12.56 17.67 5.51
C ASP A 226 11.03 17.56 5.37
N VAL A 227 10.28 18.66 5.59
CA VAL A 227 8.82 18.69 5.43
C VAL A 227 8.43 18.16 4.05
N ASN A 228 7.51 17.19 4.02
CA ASN A 228 7.21 16.43 2.79
C ASN A 228 5.71 16.18 2.55
N TYR A 229 4.86 16.80 3.36
CA TYR A 229 3.43 16.89 3.11
C TYR A 229 2.85 18.14 3.79
N ILE A 230 1.65 18.52 3.35
CA ILE A 230 0.81 19.56 3.93
C ILE A 230 -0.29 18.87 4.72
N GLU A 231 -0.41 19.14 6.01
CA GLU A 231 -1.52 18.64 6.80
C GLU A 231 -2.72 19.57 6.73
N ALA A 232 -3.85 19.04 6.29
CA ALA A 232 -5.15 19.65 6.46
C ALA A 232 -5.75 19.19 7.80
N SER A 233 -6.71 19.95 8.32
CA SER A 233 -7.57 19.53 9.43
C SER A 233 -8.31 18.23 9.12
N GLU A 234 -8.76 17.51 10.16
CA GLU A 234 -9.47 16.23 10.05
C GLU A 234 -10.65 16.23 9.05
N ASN A 235 -11.32 17.37 8.89
CA ASN A 235 -12.45 17.56 7.98
C ASN A 235 -12.14 18.44 6.76
N PHE A 236 -10.88 18.79 6.53
CA PHE A 236 -10.42 19.70 5.48
C PHE A 236 -10.98 21.13 5.56
N GLY A 237 -11.48 21.56 6.72
CA GLY A 237 -12.05 22.91 6.89
C GLY A 237 -11.06 24.06 6.64
N ASN A 238 -9.76 23.81 6.82
CA ASN A 238 -8.69 24.77 6.53
C ASN A 238 -8.07 24.63 5.12
N LEU A 239 -8.63 23.77 4.25
CA LEU A 239 -8.03 23.50 2.94
C LEU A 239 -7.97 24.74 2.05
N GLU A 240 -9.01 25.58 2.06
CA GLU A 240 -9.03 26.83 1.30
C GLU A 240 -7.89 27.77 1.72
N ALA A 241 -7.71 27.99 3.03
CA ALA A 241 -6.63 28.83 3.54
C ALA A 241 -5.24 28.27 3.19
N ALA A 242 -5.06 26.94 3.24
CA ALA A 242 -3.83 26.30 2.80
C ALA A 242 -3.57 26.51 1.31
N MET A 243 -4.59 26.36 0.46
CA MET A 243 -4.46 26.58 -0.98
C MET A 243 -4.17 28.04 -1.34
N ASP A 244 -4.76 29.00 -0.63
CA ASP A 244 -4.46 30.41 -0.82
C ASP A 244 -3.01 30.74 -0.41
N TYR A 245 -2.55 30.23 0.73
CA TYR A 245 -1.16 30.39 1.19
C TYR A 245 -0.15 29.86 0.16
N TYR A 246 -0.28 28.59 -0.25
CA TYR A 246 0.70 27.96 -1.14
C TYR A 246 0.61 28.44 -2.60
N ARG A 247 -0.47 29.12 -2.99
CA ARG A 247 -0.54 29.83 -4.28
C ARG A 247 0.33 31.09 -4.27
N GLU A 248 0.43 31.76 -3.12
CA GLU A 248 1.31 32.92 -2.93
C GLU A 248 2.75 32.53 -2.60
N HIS A 249 2.95 31.32 -2.04
CA HIS A 249 4.24 30.74 -1.64
C HIS A 249 4.55 29.48 -2.47
N ASP A 250 4.50 29.60 -3.80
CA ASP A 250 4.62 28.46 -4.72
C ASP A 250 5.96 27.71 -4.58
N ASN A 251 7.03 28.42 -4.22
CA ASN A 251 8.34 27.85 -3.95
C ASN A 251 8.34 26.93 -2.71
N GLU A 252 7.59 27.27 -1.66
CA GLU A 252 7.47 26.42 -0.47
C GLU A 252 6.70 25.14 -0.80
N ALA A 253 5.66 25.24 -1.63
CA ALA A 253 4.94 24.07 -2.13
C ALA A 253 5.83 23.18 -3.01
N GLU A 254 6.66 23.76 -3.87
CA GLU A 254 7.63 23.02 -4.70
C GLU A 254 8.67 22.31 -3.83
N ASP A 255 9.15 22.96 -2.77
CA ASP A 255 10.10 22.38 -1.82
C ASP A 255 9.50 21.16 -1.11
N ILE A 256 8.26 21.26 -0.63
CA ILE A 256 7.52 20.13 -0.03
C ILE A 256 7.36 18.99 -1.05
N ALA A 257 6.97 19.32 -2.29
CA ALA A 257 6.80 18.35 -3.36
C ALA A 257 8.12 17.63 -3.71
N ARG A 258 9.23 18.37 -3.75
CA ARG A 258 10.58 17.83 -3.97
C ARG A 258 10.98 16.91 -2.83
N ASN A 259 10.81 17.34 -1.58
CA ASN A 259 11.14 16.54 -0.40
C ASN A 259 10.34 15.23 -0.36
N SER A 260 9.04 15.27 -0.70
CA SER A 260 8.20 14.07 -0.84
C SER A 260 8.74 13.13 -1.91
N TYR A 261 9.03 13.65 -3.10
CA TYR A 261 9.56 12.86 -4.21
C TYR A 261 10.93 12.24 -3.88
N GLU A 262 11.86 13.00 -3.30
CA GLU A 262 13.18 12.48 -2.93
C GLU A 262 13.09 11.43 -1.81
N THR A 263 12.22 11.65 -0.82
CA THR A 263 12.00 10.71 0.28
C THR A 263 11.39 9.41 -0.24
N PHE A 264 10.25 9.49 -0.92
CA PHE A 264 9.45 8.30 -1.23
C PHE A 264 9.82 7.73 -2.60
N ALA A 265 9.75 8.54 -3.65
CA ALA A 265 10.05 8.05 -4.99
C ALA A 265 11.51 7.63 -5.10
N ARG A 266 12.48 8.43 -4.65
CA ARG A 266 13.90 8.16 -4.90
C ARG A 266 14.57 7.25 -3.88
N ARG A 267 14.06 7.17 -2.64
CA ARG A 267 14.71 6.42 -1.55
C ARG A 267 13.85 5.26 -1.01
N TYR A 268 12.75 5.57 -0.34
CA TYR A 268 12.08 4.60 0.55
C TYR A 268 11.00 3.74 -0.09
N LEU A 269 10.45 4.12 -1.25
CA LEU A 269 9.48 3.31 -2.01
C LEU A 269 10.07 2.73 -3.30
N THR A 270 11.39 2.72 -3.44
CA THR A 270 12.04 2.02 -4.55
C THR A 270 11.79 0.51 -4.45
N PRO A 271 11.84 -0.24 -5.56
CA PRO A 271 11.67 -1.70 -5.53
C PRO A 271 12.69 -2.39 -4.60
N ALA A 272 13.92 -1.86 -4.55
CA ALA A 272 14.95 -2.33 -3.62
C ALA A 272 14.61 -2.01 -2.16
N ALA A 273 14.10 -0.81 -1.86
CA ALA A 273 13.72 -0.44 -0.50
C ALA A 273 12.53 -1.25 0.03
N VAL A 274 11.51 -1.52 -0.81
CA VAL A 274 10.39 -2.39 -0.43
C VAL A 274 10.86 -3.82 -0.15
N THR A 275 11.73 -4.36 -1.01
CA THR A 275 12.39 -5.66 -0.81
C THR A 275 13.23 -5.66 0.49
N CYS A 276 13.95 -4.58 0.77
CA CYS A 276 14.75 -4.42 2.00
C CYS A 276 13.87 -4.42 3.25
N TYR A 277 12.72 -3.74 3.21
CA TYR A 277 11.75 -3.75 4.31
C TYR A 277 11.25 -5.17 4.60
N TRP A 278 10.88 -5.94 3.58
CA TRP A 278 10.49 -7.35 3.76
C TRP A 278 11.57 -8.17 4.46
N ARG A 279 12.83 -8.07 4.03
CA ARG A 279 13.95 -8.77 4.68
C ARG A 279 14.12 -8.34 6.13
N ARG A 280 14.06 -7.04 6.41
CA ARG A 280 14.16 -6.52 7.78
C ARG A 280 13.01 -7.03 8.65
N LEU A 281 11.80 -7.09 8.10
CA LEU A 281 10.63 -7.65 8.76
C LEU A 281 10.86 -9.13 9.12
N PHE A 282 11.40 -9.95 8.21
CA PHE A 282 11.69 -11.36 8.47
C PHE A 282 12.72 -11.55 9.59
N TRP A 283 13.83 -10.80 9.54
CA TRP A 283 14.85 -10.82 10.58
C TRP A 283 14.31 -10.40 11.95
N THR A 284 13.50 -9.35 11.97
CA THR A 284 12.92 -8.85 13.22
C THR A 284 11.90 -9.83 13.78
N TRP A 285 11.07 -10.46 12.93
CA TRP A 285 10.15 -11.50 13.34
C TRP A 285 10.88 -12.73 13.90
N SER A 286 11.96 -13.16 13.25
CA SER A 286 12.78 -14.27 13.73
C SER A 286 13.36 -14.02 15.13
N SER A 287 13.69 -12.77 15.46
CA SER A 287 14.21 -12.42 16.80
C SER A 287 13.18 -12.54 17.93
N VAL A 288 11.89 -12.62 17.60
CA VAL A 288 10.79 -12.70 18.59
C VAL A 288 9.96 -13.97 18.50
N GLN A 289 10.14 -14.80 17.46
CA GLN A 289 9.46 -16.09 17.37
C GLN A 289 10.00 -17.03 18.48
N GLY A 290 9.10 -17.69 19.20
CA GLY A 290 9.46 -18.56 20.34
C GLY A 290 9.69 -20.03 19.97
N PHE A 291 9.79 -20.36 18.68
CA PHE A 291 9.89 -21.73 18.19
C PHE A 291 10.70 -21.80 16.89
N GLU A 292 11.24 -23.00 16.58
CA GLU A 292 11.88 -23.29 15.30
C GLU A 292 10.83 -23.85 14.33
N PRO A 293 10.57 -23.19 13.18
CA PRO A 293 9.63 -23.70 12.19
C PRO A 293 10.05 -25.07 11.66
N GLN A 294 9.11 -26.01 11.64
CA GLN A 294 9.33 -27.36 11.09
C GLN A 294 8.66 -27.50 9.73
N LEU A 295 9.40 -27.79 8.65
CA LEU A 295 8.80 -28.03 7.32
C LEU A 295 8.10 -29.41 7.24
N TYR A 296 8.63 -30.40 7.94
CA TYR A 296 8.11 -31.76 7.98
C TYR A 296 7.44 -32.04 9.33
N ALA A 297 6.36 -32.81 9.30
CA ALA A 297 5.65 -33.28 10.48
C ALA A 297 5.17 -34.72 10.27
N PRO A 298 5.03 -35.53 11.33
CA PRO A 298 4.49 -36.88 11.21
C PRO A 298 3.02 -36.86 10.78
N ASP A 299 2.66 -37.73 9.83
CA ASP A 299 1.27 -38.06 9.49
C ASP A 299 0.64 -38.98 10.56
N LYS A 300 -0.58 -39.47 10.28
CA LYS A 300 -1.30 -40.38 11.17
C LYS A 300 -0.60 -41.75 11.34
N GLU A 301 0.22 -42.14 10.37
CA GLU A 301 1.00 -43.38 10.38
C GLU A 301 2.43 -43.18 10.93
N GLY A 302 2.82 -41.95 11.25
CA GLY A 302 4.14 -41.58 11.77
C GLY A 302 5.18 -41.29 10.69
N ASN A 303 4.83 -41.29 9.40
CA ASN A 303 5.75 -40.93 8.33
C ASN A 303 5.96 -39.40 8.31
N GLN A 304 7.19 -38.96 8.07
CA GLN A 304 7.49 -37.54 7.92
C GLN A 304 6.99 -37.04 6.57
N ILE A 305 5.96 -36.17 6.59
CA ILE A 305 5.39 -35.54 5.40
C ILE A 305 5.60 -34.02 5.45
N MET A 306 5.71 -33.39 4.28
CA MET A 306 5.79 -31.93 4.19
C MET A 306 4.42 -31.33 4.57
N ARG A 307 4.37 -30.47 5.59
CA ARG A 307 3.11 -29.89 6.09
C ARG A 307 2.72 -28.55 5.46
N ALA A 308 3.36 -28.20 4.35
CA ALA A 308 3.15 -26.92 3.68
C ALA A 308 3.36 -27.08 2.17
N THR A 309 2.65 -26.29 1.36
CA THR A 309 2.78 -26.29 -0.09
C THR A 309 3.82 -25.26 -0.53
N PRO A 310 4.83 -25.60 -1.36
CA PRO A 310 5.72 -24.62 -1.95
C PRO A 310 4.94 -23.51 -2.66
N TRP A 311 5.36 -22.26 -2.51
CA TRP A 311 4.69 -21.10 -3.11
C TRP A 311 4.48 -21.25 -4.63
N THR A 312 5.45 -21.81 -5.34
CA THR A 312 5.39 -22.06 -6.79
C THR A 312 4.24 -23.02 -7.16
N ALA A 313 4.10 -24.13 -6.41
CA ALA A 313 3.01 -25.07 -6.58
C ALA A 313 1.65 -24.46 -6.20
N PHE A 314 1.61 -23.71 -5.09
CA PHE A 314 0.42 -22.99 -4.66
C PHE A 314 -0.08 -21.98 -5.72
N ALA A 315 0.84 -21.21 -6.31
CA ALA A 315 0.51 -20.24 -7.34
C ALA A 315 0.05 -20.87 -8.65
N ALA A 316 0.65 -22.01 -9.04
CA ALA A 316 0.33 -22.73 -10.27
C ALA A 316 -1.04 -23.43 -10.20
N ASN A 317 -1.41 -23.96 -9.04
CA ASN A 317 -2.59 -24.81 -8.88
C ASN A 317 -3.85 -24.09 -8.41
N TRP A 318 -3.78 -22.81 -8.06
CA TRP A 318 -4.95 -22.00 -7.70
C TRP A 318 -5.91 -21.85 -8.89
N PRO A 319 -7.10 -22.50 -8.94
CA PRO A 319 -8.08 -22.61 -7.83
C PRO A 319 -8.42 -24.05 -7.39
N HIS A 320 -7.59 -25.04 -7.71
CA HIS A 320 -7.74 -26.40 -7.19
C HIS A 320 -7.13 -26.49 -5.78
N ASP A 321 -7.83 -27.21 -4.91
CA ASP A 321 -7.39 -27.53 -3.55
C ASP A 321 -5.91 -27.98 -3.56
N PRO A 322 -4.99 -27.23 -2.90
CA PRO A 322 -3.57 -27.54 -2.86
C PRO A 322 -3.24 -28.91 -2.25
N SER A 323 -4.17 -29.53 -1.51
CA SER A 323 -4.01 -30.87 -0.94
C SER A 323 -4.23 -32.02 -1.93
N ILE A 324 -4.65 -31.72 -3.17
CA ILE A 324 -4.84 -32.70 -4.27
C ILE A 324 -3.56 -32.84 -5.12
N ILE A 325 -2.43 -32.29 -4.68
CA ILE A 325 -1.14 -32.50 -5.36
C ILE A 325 -0.67 -33.94 -5.03
N PRO A 326 -0.45 -34.82 -6.05
CA PRO A 326 -0.02 -36.20 -5.85
C PRO A 326 1.31 -36.35 -5.12
#